data_AF-A0A1G0LW50-F1
#
_entry.id   AF-A0A1G0LW50-F1
#
_cell.length_a   1.000
_cell.length_b   1.000
_cell.length_c   1.000
_cell.angle_alpha   90.00
_cell.angle_beta   90.00
_cell.angle_gamma   90.00
#
_symmetry.space_group_name_H-M   'P 1'
#
loop_
_entity.id
_entity.type
_entity.pdbx_description
1 polymer ?
#
loop_
_entity_poly.entity_id
_entity_poly.type
_entity_poly.pdbx_seq_one_letter_code
_entity_poly.pdbx_strand_id
1 'polypeptide(L)'
;MPPDDRPSQRRSQPLLDALGKLVVEGKDAATFLWQVPDDEATRARLRQILQEVREQSARKGRREMPHLCDELLTALQASPTPQQVDILQDGFDRLYKLWEAAKTGLV
;
A
#
# COMPACT_ATOMS: atom_id res chain seq x y z
N MET A 1 8.74 -34.41 31.46
CA MET A 1 7.74 -33.56 30.82
C MET A 1 8.09 -33.47 29.35
N PRO A 2 7.20 -33.84 28.40
CA PRO A 2 7.45 -33.54 27.00
C PRO A 2 7.29 -32.03 26.75
N PRO A 3 8.08 -31.43 25.83
CA PRO A 3 7.82 -30.06 25.39
C PRO A 3 6.52 -30.02 24.60
N ASP A 4 5.69 -29.05 24.97
CA ASP A 4 4.40 -28.72 24.38
C ASP A 4 4.62 -28.20 22.95
N ASP A 5 4.48 -29.09 21.97
CA ASP A 5 4.54 -28.82 20.53
C ASP A 5 3.27 -28.07 20.11
N ARG A 6 3.14 -26.80 20.53
CA ARG A 6 2.12 -25.91 20.00
C ARG A 6 2.52 -25.56 18.57
N PRO A 7 1.74 -25.95 17.54
CA PRO A 7 2.00 -25.50 16.19
C PRO A 7 1.90 -23.98 16.21
N SER A 8 3.04 -23.32 16.03
CA SER A 8 3.09 -21.89 15.77
C SER A 8 2.10 -21.63 14.66
N GLN A 9 1.02 -20.90 14.96
CA GLN A 9 0.15 -20.31 13.97
C GLN A 9 1.07 -19.48 13.07
N ARG A 10 1.56 -20.09 11.99
CA ARG A 10 2.12 -19.37 10.86
C ARG A 10 0.98 -18.47 10.46
N ARG A 11 1.06 -17.18 10.82
CA ARG A 11 0.18 -16.16 10.28
C ARG A 11 0.26 -16.35 8.78
N SER A 12 -0.75 -17.00 8.21
CA SER A 12 -0.86 -17.23 6.78
C SER A 12 -0.82 -15.83 6.19
N GLN A 13 0.32 -15.44 5.62
CA GLN A 13 0.39 -14.19 4.89
C GLN A 13 -0.77 -14.25 3.90
N PRO A 14 -1.75 -13.35 3.98
CA PRO A 14 -2.91 -13.42 3.12
C PRO A 14 -2.40 -13.50 1.69
N LEU A 15 -2.80 -14.54 0.95
CA LEU A 15 -2.40 -14.74 -0.44
C LEU A 15 -2.65 -13.42 -1.18
N LEU A 16 -1.55 -12.74 -1.54
CA LEU A 16 -1.60 -11.41 -2.15
C LEU A 16 -2.31 -11.55 -3.50
N ASP A 17 -3.54 -11.07 -3.59
CA ASP A 17 -4.23 -10.90 -4.87
C ASP A 17 -3.63 -9.69 -5.61
N ALA A 18 -4.05 -9.48 -6.85
CA ALA A 18 -3.51 -8.41 -7.70
C ALA A 18 -3.47 -7.04 -6.99
N LEU A 19 -4.54 -6.70 -6.26
CA LEU A 19 -4.61 -5.47 -5.47
C LEU A 19 -3.57 -5.43 -4.33
N GLY A 20 -3.41 -6.52 -3.59
CA GLY A 20 -2.40 -6.62 -2.52
C GLY A 20 -0.97 -6.49 -3.05
N LYS A 21 -0.69 -7.09 -4.22
CA LYS A 21 0.62 -6.98 -4.88
C LYS A 21 0.94 -5.53 -5.24
N LEU A 22 -0.03 -4.79 -5.81
CA LEU A 22 0.15 -3.38 -6.15
C LEU A 22 0.41 -2.51 -4.92
N VAL A 23 -0.30 -2.76 -3.82
CA VAL A 23 -0.08 -1.99 -2.58
C VAL A 23 1.31 -2.24 -2.00
N VAL A 24 1.77 -3.49 -2.00
CA VAL A 24 3.14 -3.83 -1.56
C VAL A 24 4.19 -3.20 -2.48
N GLU A 25 4.01 -3.32 -3.79
CA GLU A 25 4.92 -2.70 -4.77
C GLU A 25 5.01 -1.18 -4.59
N GLY A 26 3.88 -0.51 -4.34
CA GLY A 26 3.85 0.91 -4.07
C GLY A 26 4.56 1.29 -2.77
N LYS A 27 4.46 0.45 -1.73
CA LYS A 27 5.20 0.64 -0.49
C LYS A 27 6.72 0.53 -0.69
N ASP A 28 7.17 -0.45 -1.47
CA ASP A 28 8.60 -0.61 -1.80
C ASP A 28 9.12 0.60 -2.60
N ALA A 29 8.34 1.08 -3.58
CA ALA A 29 8.67 2.28 -4.34
C ALA A 29 8.69 3.56 -3.47
N ALA A 30 7.77 3.71 -2.53
CA ALA A 30 7.79 4.81 -1.55
C ALA A 30 8.98 4.72 -0.58
N THR A 31 9.42 3.49 -0.25
CA THR A 31 10.64 3.26 0.54
C THR A 31 11.88 3.67 -0.25
N PHE A 32 11.94 3.37 -1.55
CA PHE A 32 13.02 3.82 -2.42
C PHE A 32 13.07 5.36 -2.55
N LEU A 33 11.92 6.01 -2.74
CA LEU A 33 11.85 7.48 -2.79
C LEU A 33 12.37 8.16 -1.52
N TRP A 34 12.40 7.47 -0.39
CA TRP A 34 12.93 8.07 0.85
C TRP A 34 14.42 8.35 0.72
N GLN A 35 15.13 7.53 -0.06
CA GLN A 35 16.53 7.74 -0.39
C GLN A 35 16.71 8.76 -1.52
N VAL A 36 15.79 8.77 -2.49
CA VAL A 36 15.86 9.61 -3.70
C VAL A 36 14.49 10.28 -3.97
N PRO A 37 14.11 11.34 -3.23
CA PRO A 37 12.76 11.89 -3.28
C PRO A 37 12.37 12.54 -4.61
N ASP A 38 13.37 12.93 -5.39
CA ASP A 38 13.25 13.54 -6.73
C ASP A 38 13.39 12.53 -7.88
N ASP A 39 13.39 11.22 -7.58
CA ASP A 39 13.46 10.20 -8.63
C ASP A 39 12.15 10.19 -9.45
N GLU A 40 12.19 10.85 -10.61
CA GLU A 40 11.01 11.04 -11.46
C GLU A 40 10.44 9.70 -11.96
N ALA A 41 11.30 8.71 -12.24
CA ALA A 41 10.87 7.40 -12.72
C ALA A 41 10.06 6.65 -11.64
N THR A 42 10.52 6.68 -10.40
CA THR A 42 9.84 6.06 -9.26
C THR A 42 8.56 6.82 -8.93
N ARG A 43 8.56 8.16 -9.00
CA ARG A 43 7.34 8.95 -8.86
C ARG A 43 6.32 8.63 -9.95
N ALA A 44 6.76 8.48 -11.20
CA ALA A 44 5.88 8.07 -12.29
C ALA A 44 5.32 6.65 -12.05
N ARG A 45 6.14 5.72 -11.57
CA ARG A 45 5.70 4.37 -11.21
C ARG A 45 4.68 4.37 -10.07
N LEU A 46 4.92 5.13 -9.01
CA LEU A 46 3.96 5.30 -7.91
C LEU A 46 2.63 5.86 -8.38
N ARG A 47 2.65 6.82 -9.31
CA ARG A 47 1.42 7.38 -9.90
C ARG A 47 0.61 6.29 -10.61
N GLN A 48 1.27 5.44 -11.40
CA GLN A 48 0.60 4.32 -12.08
C GLN A 48 0.01 3.32 -11.09
N ILE A 49 0.78 2.94 -10.07
CA ILE A 49 0.33 2.02 -9.01
C ILE A 49 -0.91 2.59 -8.30
N LEU A 50 -0.87 3.85 -7.86
CA LEU A 50 -2.00 4.49 -7.17
C LEU A 50 -3.25 4.56 -8.05
N GLN A 51 -3.12 4.85 -9.34
CA GLN A 51 -4.25 4.82 -10.28
C GLN A 51 -4.83 3.41 -10.42
N GLU A 52 -3.99 2.39 -10.54
CA GLU A 52 -4.45 1.02 -10.69
C GLU A 52 -5.11 0.49 -9.40
N VAL A 53 -4.55 0.80 -8.23
CA VAL A 53 -5.14 0.49 -6.91
C VAL A 53 -6.49 1.17 -6.77
N ARG A 54 -6.60 2.45 -7.15
CA ARG A 54 -7.85 3.21 -7.14
C ARG A 54 -8.93 2.56 -8.01
N GLU A 55 -8.62 2.23 -9.25
CA GLU A 55 -9.57 1.59 -10.16
C GLU A 55 -10.01 0.21 -9.66
N GLN A 56 -9.06 -0.64 -9.28
CA GLN A 56 -9.36 -1.99 -8.81
C GLN A 56 -10.16 -1.99 -7.51
N SER A 57 -9.88 -1.06 -6.59
CA SER A 57 -10.63 -0.93 -5.34
C SER A 57 -12.02 -0.33 -5.54
N ALA A 58 -12.18 0.64 -6.43
CA ALA A 58 -13.48 1.20 -6.81
C ALA A 58 -14.39 0.14 -7.46
N ARG A 59 -13.86 -0.71 -8.34
CA ARG A 59 -14.60 -1.84 -8.95
C ARG A 59 -15.10 -2.85 -7.91
N LYS A 60 -14.43 -2.96 -6.75
CA LYS A 60 -14.83 -3.80 -5.61
C LYS A 60 -15.78 -3.08 -4.62
N GLY A 61 -16.27 -1.88 -4.95
CA GLY A 61 -17.18 -1.10 -4.10
C GLY A 61 -16.55 -0.47 -2.86
N ARG A 62 -15.21 -0.53 -2.74
CA ARG A 62 -14.48 0.05 -1.60
C ARG A 62 -14.35 1.55 -1.83
N ARG A 63 -14.96 2.39 -1.00
CA ARG A 63 -14.89 3.85 -1.14
C ARG A 63 -13.66 4.49 -0.50
N GLU A 64 -13.19 3.91 0.60
CA GLU A 64 -12.07 4.49 1.37
C GLU A 64 -10.72 4.33 0.65
N MET A 65 -10.46 3.17 0.03
CA MET A 65 -9.20 2.95 -0.72
C MET A 65 -9.03 3.92 -1.91
N PRO A 66 -10.02 4.12 -2.81
CA PRO A 66 -9.92 5.11 -3.87
C PRO A 66 -9.71 6.53 -3.38
N HIS A 67 -10.37 6.92 -2.27
CA HIS A 67 -10.22 8.25 -1.70
C HIS A 67 -8.78 8.48 -1.20
N LEU A 68 -8.22 7.50 -0.48
CA LEU A 68 -6.83 7.56 -0.02
C LEU A 68 -5.85 7.59 -1.20
N CYS A 69 -6.13 6.85 -2.29
CA CYS A 69 -5.32 6.95 -3.51
C CYS A 69 -5.35 8.36 -4.12
N ASP A 70 -6.51 9.04 -4.13
CA ASP A 70 -6.63 10.41 -4.64
C ASP A 70 -5.83 11.42 -3.78
N GLU A 71 -5.82 11.25 -2.46
CA GLU A 71 -4.98 12.03 -1.54
C GLU A 71 -3.48 11.82 -1.83
N LEU A 72 -3.05 10.56 -1.98
CA LEU A 72 -1.66 10.23 -2.25
C LEU A 72 -1.20 10.69 -3.64
N LEU A 73 -2.09 10.64 -4.64
CA LEU A 73 -1.82 11.20 -5.97
C LEU A 73 -1.60 12.71 -5.92
N THR A 74 -2.31 13.41 -5.02
CA THR A 74 -2.14 14.84 -4.80
C THR A 74 -0.81 15.13 -4.10
N ALA A 75 -0.46 14.37 -3.06
CA ALA A 75 0.85 14.46 -2.40
C ALA A 75 2.01 14.20 -3.36
N LEU A 76 1.86 13.24 -4.27
CA LEU A 76 2.87 12.90 -5.29
C LEU A 76 3.05 13.99 -6.35
N GLN A 77 2.09 14.91 -6.52
CA GLN A 77 2.23 16.08 -7.39
C GLN A 77 2.92 17.25 -6.68
N ALA A 78 2.93 17.27 -5.34
CA ALA A 78 3.64 18.28 -4.57
C ALA A 78 5.16 18.12 -4.71
N SER A 79 5.89 19.17 -4.32
CA SER A 79 7.34 19.21 -4.42
C SER A 79 8.00 18.00 -3.72
N PRO A 80 9.01 17.37 -4.36
CA PRO A 80 9.74 16.24 -3.80
C PRO A 80 10.47 16.67 -2.52
N THR A 81 9.93 16.28 -1.36
CA THR A 81 10.56 16.51 -0.05
C THR A 81 10.46 15.23 0.78
N PRO A 82 11.39 15.00 1.74
CA PRO A 82 11.32 13.84 2.63
C PRO A 82 9.96 13.73 3.35
N GLN A 83 9.41 14.86 3.79
CA GLN A 83 8.09 14.93 4.41
C GLN A 83 6.97 14.43 3.48
N GLN A 84 7.04 14.75 2.18
CA GLN A 84 6.07 14.21 1.21
C GLN A 84 6.24 12.71 1.00
N VAL A 85 7.47 12.19 1.08
CA VAL A 85 7.70 10.75 1.01
C VAL A 85 7.18 10.03 2.25
N ASP A 86 7.31 10.61 3.44
CA ASP A 86 6.74 10.05 4.67
C ASP A 86 5.21 9.91 4.56
N ILE A 87 4.53 10.94 4.02
CA ILE A 87 3.08 10.88 3.73
C ILE A 87 2.75 9.73 2.78
N LEU A 88 3.58 9.51 1.75
CA LEU A 88 3.40 8.39 0.82
C LEU A 88 3.55 7.04 1.52
N GLN A 89 4.57 6.87 2.37
CA GLN A 89 4.79 5.62 3.11
C GLN A 89 3.62 5.32 4.07
N ASP A 90 3.22 6.30 4.88
CA ASP A 90 2.08 6.18 5.79
C ASP A 90 0.78 5.86 5.03
N GLY A 91 0.60 6.50 3.87
CA GLY A 91 -0.52 6.24 2.97
C GLY A 91 -0.56 4.81 2.44
N PHE A 92 0.57 4.28 1.97
CA PHE A 92 0.67 2.89 1.52
C PHE A 92 0.46 1.89 2.66
N ASP A 93 0.94 2.19 3.87
CA ASP A 93 0.66 1.37 5.05
C ASP A 93 -0.83 1.34 5.39
N ARG A 94 -1.52 2.47 5.26
CA ARG A 94 -2.98 2.52 5.45
C ARG A 94 -3.72 1.79 4.32
N LEU A 95 -3.28 1.91 3.07
CA LEU A 95 -3.83 1.11 1.95
C LEU A 95 -3.67 -0.40 2.21
N TYR A 96 -2.54 -0.83 2.76
CA TYR A 96 -2.30 -2.23 3.10
C TYR A 96 -3.27 -2.72 4.18
N LYS A 97 -3.46 -1.95 5.24
CA LYS A 97 -4.42 -2.28 6.31
C LYS A 97 -5.85 -2.35 5.79
N LEU A 98 -6.27 -1.41 4.94
CA LEU A 98 -7.59 -1.43 4.31
C LEU A 98 -7.77 -2.65 3.40
N TRP A 99 -6.74 -3.01 2.65
CA TRP A 99 -6.74 -4.21 1.84
C TRP A 99 -6.87 -5.48 2.70
N GLU A 100 -6.08 -5.60 3.76
CA GLU A 100 -6.06 -6.74 4.68
C GLU A 100 -7.40 -6.89 5.42
N ALA A 101 -7.97 -5.80 5.94
CA ALA A 101 -9.29 -5.78 6.58
C ALA A 101 -10.37 -6.29 5.62
N ALA A 102 -10.33 -5.83 4.36
CA ALA A 102 -11.27 -6.26 3.34
C ALA A 102 -11.01 -7.68 2.80
N LYS A 103 -9.88 -8.31 3.13
CA LYS A 103 -9.62 -9.74 2.88
C LYS A 103 -10.10 -10.64 4.02
N THR A 104 -9.96 -10.17 5.25
CA THR A 104 -10.33 -10.89 6.46
C THR A 104 -11.82 -10.78 6.80
N GLY A 105 -12.57 -9.94 6.07
CA GLY A 105 -14.00 -9.74 6.30
C GLY A 105 -14.31 -8.92 7.56
N LEU A 106 -13.32 -8.20 8.09
CA LEU A 106 -13.43 -7.32 9.27
C LEU A 106 -13.97 -5.93 8.90
N VAL A 107 -14.91 -5.84 7.95
CA VAL A 107 -15.56 -4.60 7.50
C VAL A 107 -17.07 -4.71 7.59
#